data_AF-A0A967TIB5-F1
#
_entry.id   AF-A0A967TIB5-F1
#
_cell.length_a   1.000
_cell.length_b   1.000
_cell.length_c   1.000
_cell.angle_alpha   90.00
_cell.angle_beta   90.00
_cell.angle_gamma   90.00
#
_symmetry.space_group_name_H-M   'P 1'
#
loop_
_entity.id
_entity.type
_entity.pdbx_description
1 polymer ?
#
loop_
_entity_poly.entity_id
_entity_poly.type
_entity_poly.pdbx_seq_one_letter_code
_entity_poly.pdbx_strand_id
1 'polypeptide(L)' 'MKIEERIRYLLRASLRAEGEGNQRVAETLRRMAEEARPAGEALSTRTLELAGMECCPE' A
#
# COMPACT_ATOMS: atom_id res chain seq x y z
N MET A 1 -19.78 2.42 1.20
CA MET A 1 -18.73 1.43 0.86
C MET A 1 -17.58 1.63 1.85
N LYS A 2 -17.14 0.59 2.57
CA LYS A 2 -16.05 0.72 3.56
C LYS A 2 -14.70 0.90 2.84
N ILE A 3 -13.75 1.61 3.45
CA ILE A 3 -12.41 1.88 2.87
C ILE A 3 -11.70 0.56 2.54
N GLU A 4 -11.78 -0.44 3.42
CA GLU A 4 -11.19 -1.77 3.21
C GLU A 4 -11.79 -2.49 2.00
N GLU A 5 -13.11 -2.37 1.78
CA GLU A 5 -13.77 -2.96 0.60
C GLU A 5 -13.31 -2.29 -0.69
N ARG A 6 -13.08 -0.96 -0.64
CA ARG A 6 -12.56 -0.19 -1.77
C ARG A 6 -11.13 -0.60 -2.11
N ILE A 7 -10.25 -0.74 -1.11
CA ILE A 7 -8.87 -1.23 -1.29
C ILE A 7 -8.89 -2.63 -1.91
N ARG A 8 -9.69 -3.54 -1.36
CA ARG A 8 -9.82 -4.92 -1.86
C ARG A 8 -10.32 -4.97 -3.31
N TYR A 9 -11.27 -4.10 -3.65
CA TYR A 9 -11.77 -3.98 -5.02
C TYR A 9 -10.66 -3.50 -5.98
N LEU A 10 -9.93 -2.45 -5.62
CA LEU A 10 -8.86 -1.88 -6.45
C LEU A 10 -7.74 -2.89 -6.69
N LEU A 11 -7.33 -3.64 -5.66
CA LEU A 11 -6.32 -4.68 -5.81
C LEU A 11 -6.77 -5.81 -6.76
N ARG A 12 -8.01 -6.31 -6.62
CA ARG A 12 -8.54 -7.33 -7.56
C ARG A 12 -8.65 -6.81 -8.98
N ALA A 13 -9.06 -5.55 -9.15
CA ALA A 13 -9.11 -4.93 -10.46
C ALA A 13 -7.71 -4.83 -11.09
N SER A 14 -6.68 -4.50 -10.30
CA SER A 14 -5.30 -4.43 -10.78
C SER A 14 -4.78 -5.76 -11.30
N LEU A 15 -5.07 -6.87 -10.59
CA LEU A 15 -4.66 -8.22 -11.01
C LEU A 15 -5.32 -8.66 -12.32
N ARG A 16 -6.60 -8.30 -12.51
CA ARG A 16 -7.30 -8.56 -13.77
C ARG A 16 -6.71 -7.76 -14.92
N ALA A 17 -6.47 -6.47 -14.71
CA ALA A 17 -5.83 -5.61 -15.72
C ALA A 17 -4.43 -6.13 -16.10
N GLU A 18 -3.65 -6.63 -15.14
CA GLU A 18 -2.34 -7.24 -15.40
C GLU A 18 -2.48 -8.53 -16.23
N GLY A 19 -3.44 -9.39 -15.92
CA GLY A 19 -3.74 -10.60 -16.71
C GLY A 19 -4.23 -10.32 -18.14
N GLU A 20 -4.82 -9.15 -18.39
CA GLU A 20 -5.22 -8.68 -19.72
C GLU A 20 -4.08 -7.97 -20.47
N GLY A 21 -2.88 -7.85 -19.87
CA GLY A 21 -1.75 -7.12 -20.45
C GLY A 21 -1.80 -5.60 -20.29
N ASN A 22 -2.81 -5.08 -19.57
CA ASN A 22 -3.01 -3.65 -19.32
C ASN A 22 -2.17 -3.15 -18.14
N GLN A 23 -0.84 -3.21 -18.26
CA GLN A 23 0.10 -2.86 -17.18
C GLN A 23 -0.13 -1.45 -16.61
N ARG A 24 -0.36 -0.45 -17.46
CA ARG A 24 -0.61 0.95 -17.03
C ARG A 24 -1.87 1.08 -16.17
N VAL A 25 -2.91 0.31 -16.48
CA VAL A 25 -4.16 0.28 -15.72
C VAL A 25 -3.94 -0.42 -14.38
N ALA A 26 -3.21 -1.54 -14.38
CA ALA A 26 -2.85 -2.26 -13.17
C ALA A 26 -2.07 -1.37 -12.17
N GLU A 27 -1.05 -0.64 -12.66
CA GLU A 27 -0.26 0.29 -11.85
C GLU A 27 -1.13 1.42 -11.26
N THR A 28 -1.98 2.03 -12.08
CA THR A 28 -2.89 3.09 -11.65
C THR A 28 -3.82 2.62 -10.52
N LEU A 29 -4.38 1.42 -10.64
CA LEU A 29 -5.26 0.82 -9.64
C LEU A 29 -4.54 0.50 -8.33
N ARG A 30 -3.28 0.05 -8.39
CA ARG A 30 -2.43 -0.19 -7.21
C ARG A 30 -2.16 1.11 -6.47
N ARG A 31 -1.80 2.18 -7.19
CA ARG A 31 -1.57 3.50 -6.60
C ARG A 31 -2.80 4.04 -5.88
N MET A 32 -3.98 3.94 -6.49
CA MET A 32 -5.24 4.32 -5.85
C MET A 32 -5.54 3.50 -4.59
N ALA A 33 -5.16 2.23 -4.56
CA ALA A 33 -5.32 1.37 -3.39
C ALA A 33 -4.39 1.80 -2.25
N GLU A 34 -3.16 2.20 -2.57
CA GLU A 34 -2.19 2.74 -1.60
C GLU A 34 -2.63 4.09 -1.05
N GLU A 35 -3.10 5.01 -1.91
CA GLU A 35 -3.64 6.31 -1.49
C GLU A 35 -4.89 6.18 -0.61
N ALA A 36 -5.66 5.09 -0.77
CA ALA A 36 -6.82 4.82 0.04
C ALA A 36 -6.49 4.19 1.41
N ARG A 37 -5.24 3.76 1.65
CA ARG A 37 -4.85 3.22 2.96
C ARG A 37 -4.89 4.33 4.02
N PRO A 38 -5.53 4.10 5.17
CA PRO A 38 -5.51 5.08 6.25
C PRO A 38 -4.07 5.31 6.72
N ALA A 39 -3.72 6.57 6.97
CA ALA A 39 -2.35 7.01 7.32
C ALA A 39 -1.73 6.32 8.55
N GLY A 40 -2.53 5.61 9.36
CA GLY A 40 -2.06 4.78 10.46
C GLY A 40 -1.25 3.55 10.04
N GLU A 41 -1.35 3.10 8.78
CA GLU A 41 -0.60 1.94 8.25
C GLU A 41 0.58 2.37 7.35
N ALA A 42 0.55 3.61 6.86
CA ALA A 42 1.67 4.24 6.13
C ALA A 42 2.87 4.60 7.04
N LEU A 43 2.69 4.53 8.37
CA LEU A 43 3.75 4.78 9.35
C LEU A 43 4.68 3.58 9.58
N SER A 44 4.38 2.38 9.08
CA SER A 44 5.26 1.22 9.30
C SER A 44 6.52 1.22 8.42
N THR A 45 6.57 2.02 7.33
CA THR A 45 7.77 2.13 6.48
C THR A 45 8.66 3.34 6.76
N ARG A 46 8.26 4.25 7.66
CA ARG A 46 9.13 5.35 8.15
C ARG A 46 9.53 5.21 9.62
N THR A 47 8.86 4.38 10.41
CA THR A 47 9.22 4.17 11.83
C THR A 47 10.34 3.14 12.01
N LEU A 48 10.69 2.37 10.97
CA LEU A 48 11.86 1.48 11.01
C LEU A 48 13.20 2.20 10.77
N GLU A 49 13.21 3.44 10.26
CA GLU A 49 14.46 4.23 10.13
C GLU A 49 14.83 5.01 11.41
N LEU A 50 13.94 5.11 12.40
CA LEU A 50 14.22 5.74 13.70
C LEU A 50 14.43 4.74 14.84
N ALA A 51 14.15 3.45 14.64
CA ALA A 51 14.36 2.40 15.64
C ALA A 51 15.77 1.75 15.55
N GLY A 52 16.73 2.42 14.90
CA GLY A 52 18.10 1.95 14.70
C GLY A 52 19.16 2.67 15.55
N MET A 53 18.78 3.41 16.61
CA MET A 53 19.76 4.18 17.37
C MET A 53 19.39 4.38 18.85
N GLU A 54 19.22 3.28 19.58
CA GLU A 54 19.51 3.23 21.02
C GLU A 54 19.71 1.78 21.44
N CYS A 55 20.90 1.26 21.13
CA CYS A 55 21.43 0.07 21.80
C CYS A 55 22.69 0.50 22.56
N CYS A 56 22.72 0.16 23.85
CA CYS A 56 23.75 0.36 24.88
C CYS A 56 23.69 1.67 25.69
N PRO A 57 23.24 1.59 26.96
CA PRO A 57 23.99 2.13 28.07
C PRO A 57 25.00 1.08 28.61
N GLU A 58 26.15 1.61 28.97
CA GLU A 58 27.43 1.08 29.53
C GLU A 58 27.47 -0.30 30.19
#